data_AF-A0A0M8Y975-F1
#
_entry.id   AF-A0A0M8Y975-F1
#
_cell.length_a   1.000
_cell.length_b   1.000
_cell.length_c   1.000
_cell.angle_alpha   90.00
_cell.angle_beta   90.00
_cell.angle_gamma   90.00
#
_symmetry.space_group_name_H-M   'P 1'
#
loop_
_entity.id
_entity.type
_entity.pdbx_description
1 polymer ?
#
loop_
_entity_poly.entity_id
_entity_poly.type
_entity_poly.pdbx_seq_one_letter_code
_entity_poly.pdbx_strand_id
1 'polypeptide(L)'
;MRYENPAPLPHGEVVAELERALADPSWELSAASALVGSALYDDDQEFVERCCALVADRAESGNQLLGLAGLCLGHTARRFGDLSAPSVALAESLAARAEADPSDVDGRALDGLEDIRGALGRP
;
A
#
# COMPACT_ATOMS: atom_id res chain seq x y z
N MET A 1 -5.69 -20.82 -4.97
CA MET A 1 -5.69 -19.53 -4.27
C MET A 1 -6.60 -19.67 -3.05
N ARG A 2 -6.10 -19.40 -1.84
CA ARG A 2 -6.88 -19.47 -0.61
C ARG A 2 -7.26 -18.03 -0.23
N TYR A 3 -8.53 -17.79 0.07
CA TYR A 3 -8.97 -16.51 0.61
C TYR A 3 -8.59 -16.43 2.08
N GLU A 4 -7.98 -15.30 2.47
CA GLU A 4 -7.69 -14.94 3.86
C GLU A 4 -8.24 -13.54 4.09
N ASN A 5 -9.06 -13.37 5.12
CA ASN A 5 -9.55 -12.05 5.53
C ASN A 5 -8.53 -11.47 6.52
N PRO A 6 -7.81 -10.39 6.16
CA PRO A 6 -6.81 -9.82 7.05
C PRO A 6 -7.49 -9.27 8.30
N ALA A 7 -7.00 -9.66 9.48
CA ALA A 7 -7.51 -9.12 10.74
C ALA A 7 -6.94 -7.70 10.95
N PRO A 8 -7.72 -6.74 11.48
CA PRO A 8 -7.19 -5.46 11.90
C PRO A 8 -6.21 -5.68 13.06
N LEU A 9 -5.03 -5.06 12.96
CA LEU A 9 -4.02 -5.06 14.01
C LEU A 9 -3.92 -3.65 14.62
N PRO A 10 -3.52 -3.53 15.90
CA PRO A 10 -3.19 -2.23 16.47
C PRO A 10 -2.08 -1.53 15.68
N HIS A 11 -2.11 -0.20 15.59
CA HIS A 11 -1.12 0.61 14.84
C HIS A 11 0.33 0.23 15.13
N GLY A 12 0.67 0.03 16.40
CA GLY A 12 2.03 -0.34 16.81
C GLY A 12 2.47 -1.72 16.29
N GLU A 13 1.53 -2.67 16.16
CA GLU A 13 1.81 -3.99 15.61
C GLU A 13 1.96 -3.93 14.09
N VAL A 14 1.12 -3.14 13.41
CA VAL A 14 1.25 -2.90 11.96
C VAL A 14 2.62 -2.33 11.63
N VAL A 15 3.04 -1.28 12.35
CA VAL A 15 4.37 -0.68 12.15
C VAL A 15 5.48 -1.71 12.42
N ALA A 16 5.38 -2.49 13.49
CA ALA A 16 6.38 -3.50 13.82
C ALA A 16 6.50 -4.59 12.74
N GLU A 17 5.38 -5.03 12.14
CA GLU A 17 5.39 -6.00 11.04
C GLU A 17 6.01 -5.40 9.78
N LEU A 18 5.66 -4.17 9.42
CA LEU A 18 6.26 -3.44 8.29
C LEU A 18 7.78 -3.29 8.48
N GLU A 19 8.23 -2.78 9.63
CA GLU A 19 9.64 -2.60 9.92
C GLU A 19 10.43 -3.91 9.89
N ARG A 20 9.82 -5.01 10.36
CA ARG A 20 10.43 -6.33 10.31
C ARG A 20 10.59 -6.82 8.88
N ALA A 21 9.58 -6.66 8.04
CA ALA A 21 9.66 -7.04 6.62
C ALA A 21 10.64 -6.18 5.82
N LEU A 22 10.74 -4.89 6.14
CA LEU A 22 11.73 -3.99 5.54
C LEU A 22 13.17 -4.32 5.95
N ALA A 23 13.37 -5.02 7.08
CA ALA A 23 14.68 -5.51 7.50
C ALA A 23 14.97 -6.95 7.05
N ASP A 24 13.92 -7.76 6.87
CA ASP A 24 14.01 -9.18 6.52
C ASP A 24 12.83 -9.59 5.62
N PRO A 25 13.07 -9.81 4.32
CA PRO A 25 12.04 -10.19 3.34
C PRO A 25 11.24 -11.46 3.68
N SER A 26 11.72 -12.31 4.60
CA SER A 26 10.95 -13.49 5.04
C SER A 26 9.64 -13.14 5.75
N TRP A 27 9.48 -11.88 6.18
CA TRP A 27 8.27 -11.37 6.86
C TRP A 27 7.31 -10.63 5.93
N GLU A 28 7.59 -10.52 4.64
CA GLU A 28 6.78 -9.75 3.69
C GLU A 28 5.30 -10.14 3.69
N LEU A 29 4.97 -11.43 3.83
CA LEU A 29 3.57 -11.88 3.85
C LEU A 29 2.81 -11.38 5.10
N SER A 30 3.50 -11.32 6.23
CA SER A 30 2.93 -10.82 7.50
C SER A 30 2.67 -9.32 7.39
N ALA A 31 3.67 -8.58 6.92
CA ALA A 31 3.56 -7.15 6.63
C ALA A 31 2.47 -6.84 5.60
N ALA A 32 2.36 -7.64 4.54
CA ALA A 32 1.32 -7.48 3.53
C ALA A 32 -0.08 -7.63 4.14
N SER A 33 -0.27 -8.65 4.98
CA SER A 33 -1.54 -8.89 5.66
C SER A 33 -1.89 -7.75 6.63
N ALA A 34 -0.90 -7.24 7.38
CA ALA A 34 -1.07 -6.10 8.29
C ALA A 34 -1.43 -4.80 7.53
N LEU A 35 -0.76 -4.52 6.42
CA LEU A 35 -1.00 -3.33 5.61
C LEU A 35 -2.39 -3.35 4.96
N VAL A 36 -2.78 -4.48 4.36
CA VAL A 36 -4.12 -4.63 3.77
C VAL A 36 -5.20 -4.56 4.84
N GLY A 37 -5.00 -5.21 5.99
CA GLY A 37 -5.93 -5.12 7.11
C GLY A 37 -6.16 -3.68 7.55
N SER A 38 -5.08 -2.89 7.63
CA SER A 38 -5.16 -1.46 7.95
C SER A 38 -5.91 -0.68 6.85
N ALA A 39 -5.57 -0.88 5.58
CA ALA A 39 -6.22 -0.20 4.47
C ALA A 39 -7.72 -0.52 4.34
N LEU A 40 -8.16 -1.71 4.76
CA LEU A 40 -9.57 -2.12 4.70
C LEU A 40 -10.38 -1.73 5.93
N TYR A 41 -9.77 -1.68 7.12
CA TYR A 41 -10.51 -1.62 8.39
C TYR A 41 -10.08 -0.52 9.34
N ASP A 42 -8.91 0.11 9.16
CA ASP A 42 -8.48 1.21 10.03
C ASP A 42 -9.29 2.48 9.72
N ASP A 43 -9.73 3.17 10.75
CA ASP A 43 -10.49 4.43 10.63
C ASP A 43 -9.55 5.66 10.59
N ASP A 44 -8.24 5.48 10.86
CA ASP A 44 -7.22 6.50 10.74
C ASP A 44 -6.59 6.46 9.33
N GLN A 45 -7.14 7.27 8.43
CA GLN A 45 -6.60 7.44 7.07
C GLN A 45 -5.14 7.89 7.08
N GLU A 46 -4.78 8.84 7.94
CA GLU A 46 -3.42 9.39 7.98
C GLU A 46 -2.41 8.30 8.36
N PHE A 47 -2.81 7.40 9.27
CA PHE A 47 -2.01 6.23 9.62
C PHE A 47 -1.75 5.33 8.42
N VAL A 48 -2.78 4.95 7.67
CA VAL A 48 -2.63 4.09 6.49
C VAL A 48 -1.74 4.74 5.43
N GLU A 49 -1.93 6.03 5.18
CA GLU A 49 -1.10 6.80 4.24
C GLU A 49 0.38 6.84 4.68
N ARG A 50 0.65 7.07 5.98
CA ARG A 50 2.02 7.02 6.54
C ARG A 50 2.66 5.64 6.40
N CYS A 51 1.91 4.56 6.61
CA CYS A 51 2.42 3.20 6.41
C CYS A 51 2.81 2.94 4.95
N CYS A 52 1.99 3.39 3.99
CA CYS A 52 2.32 3.27 2.56
C CYS A 52 3.56 4.09 2.20
N ALA A 53 3.69 5.30 2.74
CA ALA A 53 4.88 6.14 2.56
C ALA A 53 6.15 5.49 3.15
N LEU A 54 6.05 4.90 4.35
CA LEU A 54 7.16 4.18 4.98
C LEU A 54 7.67 3.02 4.10
N VAL A 55 6.74 2.25 3.53
CA VAL A 55 7.08 1.15 2.62
C VAL A 55 7.77 1.70 1.37
N ALA A 56 7.22 2.73 0.74
CA ALA A 56 7.78 3.27 -0.49
C ALA A 56 9.18 3.89 -0.31
N ASP A 57 9.46 4.46 0.85
CA ASP A 57 10.75 5.07 1.18
C ASP A 57 11.84 4.02 1.47
N ARG A 58 11.46 2.90 2.09
CA ARG A 58 12.43 1.94 2.67
C ARG A 58 12.52 0.60 1.95
N ALA A 59 11.50 0.20 1.20
CA ALA A 59 11.49 -1.09 0.53
C ALA A 59 12.45 -1.07 -0.67
N GLU A 60 13.23 -2.14 -0.81
CA GLU A 60 14.11 -2.32 -1.97
C GLU A 60 13.30 -2.51 -3.27
N SER A 61 13.93 -2.21 -4.40
CA SER A 61 13.38 -2.51 -5.73
C SER A 61 13.02 -3.99 -5.85
N GLY A 62 11.83 -4.29 -6.38
CA GLY A 62 11.29 -5.64 -6.50
C GLY A 62 10.63 -6.19 -5.23
N ASN A 63 10.60 -5.42 -4.13
CA ASN A 63 9.85 -5.81 -2.95
C ASN A 63 8.34 -5.79 -3.21
N GLN A 64 7.65 -6.88 -2.89
CA GLN A 64 6.20 -7.01 -3.13
C GLN A 64 5.36 -5.98 -2.36
N LEU A 65 5.89 -5.37 -1.29
CA LEU A 65 5.17 -4.34 -0.54
C LEU A 65 5.02 -3.05 -1.33
N LEU A 66 5.85 -2.77 -2.33
CA LEU A 66 5.75 -1.57 -3.18
C LEU A 66 4.45 -1.56 -3.99
N GLY A 67 4.16 -2.64 -4.72
CA GLY A 67 2.91 -2.76 -5.47
C GLY A 67 1.69 -2.77 -4.54
N LEU A 68 1.84 -3.40 -3.38
CA LEU A 68 0.78 -3.46 -2.37
C LEU A 68 0.48 -2.10 -1.73
N ALA A 69 1.49 -1.27 -1.49
CA ALA A 69 1.30 0.08 -0.97
C ALA A 69 0.45 0.92 -1.95
N GLY A 70 0.72 0.83 -3.26
CA GLY A 70 -0.11 1.47 -4.28
C GLY A 70 -1.57 1.01 -4.24
N LEU A 71 -1.80 -0.30 -4.14
CA LEU A 71 -3.15 -0.86 -3.99
C LEU A 71 -3.85 -0.40 -2.70
N CYS A 72 -3.13 -0.35 -1.58
CA CYS A 72 -3.68 0.10 -0.30
C CYS A 72 -4.08 1.57 -0.33
N LEU A 73 -3.34 2.43 -1.03
CA LEU A 73 -3.75 3.81 -1.28
C LEU A 73 -5.04 3.89 -2.12
N GLY A 74 -5.21 3.00 -3.10
CA GLY A 74 -6.47 2.83 -3.84
C GLY A 74 -7.66 2.47 -2.95
N HIS A 75 -7.50 1.48 -2.08
CA HIS A 75 -8.52 1.13 -1.08
C HIS A 75 -8.83 2.28 -0.13
N THR A 76 -7.81 3.01 0.31
CA THR A 76 -7.95 4.18 1.18
C THR A 76 -8.77 5.27 0.47
N ALA A 77 -8.40 5.66 -0.75
CA ALA A 77 -9.13 6.64 -1.53
C ALA A 77 -10.60 6.25 -1.75
N ARG A 78 -10.88 4.97 -2.01
CA ARG A 78 -12.26 4.47 -2.15
C ARG A 78 -13.07 4.51 -0.87
N ARG A 79 -12.45 4.25 0.29
CA ARG A 79 -13.12 4.24 1.59
C ARG A 79 -13.43 5.65 2.07
N PHE A 80 -12.44 6.55 1.97
CA PHE A 80 -12.52 7.90 2.53
C PHE A 80 -13.04 8.94 1.53
N GLY A 81 -12.94 8.67 0.22
CA GLY A 81 -13.34 9.61 -0.83
C GLY A 81 -12.35 10.75 -1.05
N ASP A 82 -11.22 10.73 -0.34
CA ASP A 82 -10.09 11.62 -0.51
C ASP A 82 -8.76 10.89 -0.25
N LEU A 83 -7.67 11.59 -0.52
CA LEU A 83 -6.30 11.15 -0.21
C LEU A 83 -5.44 12.42 -0.12
N SER A 84 -4.40 12.41 0.72
CA SER A 84 -3.49 13.55 0.75
C SER A 84 -2.73 13.70 -0.58
N ALA A 85 -2.34 14.93 -0.93
CA ALA A 85 -1.58 15.19 -2.16
C ALA A 85 -0.24 14.41 -2.24
N PRO A 86 0.56 14.26 -1.16
CA PRO A 86 1.73 13.39 -1.16
C PRO A 86 1.41 11.93 -1.48
N SER A 87 0.31 11.41 -0.95
CA SER A 87 -0.10 10.02 -1.19
C SER A 87 -0.58 9.80 -2.63
N VAL A 88 -1.23 10.79 -3.25
CA VAL A 88 -1.56 10.72 -4.68
C VAL A 88 -0.29 10.69 -5.52
N ALA A 89 0.66 11.59 -5.25
CA ALA A 89 1.93 11.62 -5.98
C ALA A 89 2.75 10.32 -5.78
N LEU A 90 2.68 9.74 -4.58
CA LEU A 90 3.29 8.45 -4.29
C LEU A 90 2.67 7.33 -5.14
N ALA A 91 1.34 7.25 -5.20
CA ALA A 91 0.65 6.24 -6.01
C ALA A 91 0.98 6.39 -7.51
N GLU A 92 0.99 7.61 -8.02
CA GLU A 92 1.42 7.91 -9.40
C GLU A 92 2.87 7.46 -9.65
N SER A 93 3.77 7.71 -8.70
CA SER A 93 5.18 7.28 -8.82
C SER A 93 5.34 5.76 -8.80
N LEU A 94 4.58 5.04 -7.95
CA LEU A 94 4.63 3.58 -7.89
C LEU A 94 4.04 2.96 -9.16
N ALA A 95 2.93 3.50 -9.66
CA ALA A 95 2.32 3.08 -10.91
C ALA A 95 3.26 3.29 -12.11
N ALA A 96 3.93 4.44 -12.19
CA ALA A 96 4.91 4.71 -13.25
C ALA A 96 6.10 3.74 -13.20
N ARG A 97 6.58 3.38 -12.00
CA ARG A 97 7.62 2.34 -11.83
C ARG A 97 7.12 0.97 -12.29
N ALA A 98 5.89 0.60 -11.97
CA ALA A 98 5.30 -0.66 -12.38
C ALA A 98 5.10 -0.76 -13.90
N GLU A 99 4.72 0.34 -14.56
CA GLU A 99 4.62 0.41 -16.02
C GLU A 99 5.99 0.30 -16.69
N ALA A 100 7.02 0.92 -16.11
CA ALA A 100 8.38 0.89 -16.65
C ALA A 100 9.08 -0.46 -16.45
N ASP A 101 8.93 -1.06 -15.26
CA ASP A 101 9.56 -2.32 -14.89
C ASP A 101 8.69 -3.10 -13.87
N PRO A 102 7.91 -4.10 -14.35
CA PRO A 102 7.10 -4.96 -13.47
C PRO A 102 7.90 -5.81 -12.49
N SER A 103 9.23 -5.90 -12.65
CA SER A 103 10.12 -6.56 -11.68
C SER A 103 10.60 -5.64 -10.58
N ASP A 104 10.47 -4.31 -10.73
CA ASP A 104 10.69 -3.31 -9.70
C ASP A 104 9.45 -3.11 -8.83
N VAL A 105 8.30 -2.84 -9.47
CA VAL A 105 6.99 -2.71 -8.79
C VAL A 105 5.97 -3.50 -9.58
N ASP A 106 5.20 -4.36 -8.91
CA ASP A 106 4.19 -5.15 -9.61
C ASP A 106 2.92 -4.36 -9.95
N GLY A 107 2.08 -4.95 -10.81
CA GLY A 107 0.89 -4.31 -11.38
C GLY A 107 -0.18 -3.88 -10.37
N ARG A 108 -0.12 -4.29 -9.10
CA ARG A 108 -1.06 -3.82 -8.07
C ARG A 108 -0.98 -2.32 -7.85
N ALA A 109 0.17 -1.69 -8.15
CA ALA A 109 0.29 -0.24 -8.11
C ALA A 109 -0.57 0.45 -9.20
N LEU A 110 -0.71 -0.17 -10.38
CA LEU A 110 -1.55 0.33 -11.46
C LEU A 110 -3.03 0.23 -11.07
N ASP A 111 -3.45 -0.93 -10.54
CA ASP A 111 -4.82 -1.14 -10.04
C ASP A 111 -5.17 -0.11 -8.96
N GLY A 112 -4.24 0.15 -8.04
CA GLY A 112 -4.39 1.17 -7.00
C GLY A 112 -4.58 2.58 -7.56
N LEU A 113 -3.81 2.95 -8.59
CA LEU A 113 -3.97 4.26 -9.25
C LEU A 113 -5.32 4.38 -9.98
N GLU A 114 -5.81 3.32 -10.61
CA GLU A 114 -7.14 3.30 -11.22
C GLU A 114 -8.24 3.48 -10.17
N ASP A 115 -8.14 2.81 -9.02
CA ASP A 115 -9.05 3.00 -7.89
C ASP A 115 -9.04 4.46 -7.39
N ILE A 116 -7.86 5.09 -7.27
CA ILE A 116 -7.73 6.50 -6.87
C ILE A 116 -8.40 7.42 -7.89
N ARG A 117 -8.15 7.22 -9.18
CA ARG A 117 -8.78 8.01 -10.25
C ARG A 117 -10.29 7.92 -10.21
N GLY A 118 -10.81 6.69 -10.05
CA GLY A 118 -12.24 6.42 -9.91
C GLY A 118 -12.85 7.08 -8.67
N ALA A 119 -12.18 6.99 -7.53
CA ALA A 119 -12.67 7.54 -6.26
C ALA A 119 -12.63 9.08 -6.23
N LEU A 120 -11.58 9.69 -6.78
CA LEU A 120 -11.36 11.15 -6.71
C LEU A 120 -11.89 11.91 -7.93
N GLY A 121 -12.44 11.20 -8.93
CA GLY A 121 -12.89 11.79 -10.20
C GLY A 121 -11.76 12.43 -11.01
N ARG A 122 -10.56 11.87 -10.93
CA ARG A 122 -9.35 12.36 -11.62
C ARG A 122 -9.07 11.53 -12.88
N PRO A 123 -8.56 12.16 -13.97
CA PRO A 123 -8.17 11.44 -15.18
C PRO A 123 -6.88 10.63 -15.01
#